data_AF-A0A9P4LHG9-F1
#
_entry.id   AF-A0A9P4LHG9-F1
#
_cell.length_a   1.000
_cell.length_b   1.000
_cell.length_c   1.000
_cell.angle_alpha   90.00
_cell.angle_beta   90.00
_cell.angle_gamma   90.00
#
_symmetry.space_group_name_H-M   'P 1'
#
loop_
_entity.id
_entity.type
_entity.pdbx_description
1 polymer ?
#
loop_
_entity_poly.entity_id
_entity_poly.type
_entity_poly.pdbx_seq_one_letter_code
_entity_poly.pdbx_strand_id
1 'polypeptide(L)'
;MFQGSTSQNTDRMGQLGQPQPSQPQPLGLIIPCATIGEDDFGNNLSGVFHLLSCGHIVAIDQSDRSCGCNCRHAATWAASMQANLSFGDNDLPPVPSIFPPFGATQHYDVLYCETCHGIPFNRYKLPSTTEEPSLLRRCLAVTRRILQSTLAIDEMRVNAMLCSPFCNPNRDDVARMYHHDLLCGHRVYTATLRSCAYNCAASHTGCSGYAVPLGMREADAILCQECVARAELVHRRWNTCQVEEQASRHSNDLVAEPEHISENEFTH
;
A
#
# COMPACT_ATOMS: atom_id res chain seq x y z
N MET A 1 15.18 -47.30 69.62
CA MET A 1 14.62 -48.46 68.89
C MET A 1 14.25 -48.03 67.49
N PHE A 2 14.29 -48.98 66.57
CA PHE A 2 14.54 -48.89 65.14
C PHE A 2 13.54 -48.11 64.27
N GLN A 3 14.13 -47.45 63.27
CA GLN A 3 13.76 -47.31 61.84
C GLN A 3 12.42 -47.87 61.34
N GLY A 4 11.79 -47.12 60.42
CA GLY A 4 10.69 -47.60 59.59
C GLY A 4 10.22 -46.59 58.55
N SER A 5 11.03 -46.41 57.51
CA SER A 5 10.71 -45.66 56.29
C SER A 5 9.64 -46.38 55.48
N THR A 6 8.58 -45.68 55.02
CA THR A 6 7.77 -46.16 53.89
C THR A 6 7.39 -45.01 52.97
N SER A 7 7.91 -45.14 51.75
CA SER A 7 7.67 -44.33 50.56
C SER A 7 6.22 -44.48 50.07
N GLN A 8 5.58 -43.38 49.68
CA GLN A 8 4.56 -43.39 48.63
C GLN A 8 4.73 -42.16 47.73
N ASN A 9 5.49 -42.39 46.67
CA ASN A 9 5.38 -41.71 45.38
C ASN A 9 3.96 -41.93 44.84
N THR A 10 3.20 -40.87 44.59
CA THR A 10 2.01 -40.91 43.74
C THR A 10 2.18 -39.89 42.62
N ASP A 11 2.61 -40.42 41.48
CA ASP A 11 2.11 -40.15 40.14
C ASP A 11 1.86 -38.68 39.74
N ARG A 12 2.94 -38.07 39.23
CA ARG A 12 2.88 -37.11 38.13
C ARG A 12 2.33 -37.81 36.88
N MET A 13 1.01 -37.85 36.72
CA MET A 13 0.40 -38.00 35.39
C MET A 13 0.34 -36.62 34.73
N GLY A 14 1.08 -36.49 33.62
CA GLY A 14 1.17 -35.28 32.83
C GLY A 14 -0.18 -34.84 32.29
N GLN A 15 -0.61 -33.65 32.70
CA GLN A 15 -1.50 -32.86 31.87
C GLN A 15 -0.67 -32.38 30.69
N LEU A 16 -0.82 -33.06 29.56
CA LEU A 16 -0.49 -32.51 28.25
C LEU A 16 -1.25 -31.19 28.14
N GLY A 17 -0.51 -30.09 28.28
CA GLY A 17 -1.03 -28.75 28.06
C GLY A 17 -1.68 -28.72 26.70
N GLN A 18 -2.99 -28.44 26.66
CA GLN A 18 -3.66 -28.14 25.40
C GLN A 18 -2.85 -27.02 24.72
N PRO A 19 -2.57 -27.13 23.41
CA PRO A 19 -1.95 -26.04 22.69
C PRO A 19 -2.86 -24.82 22.87
N GLN A 20 -2.32 -23.77 23.49
CA GLN A 20 -2.96 -22.46 23.47
C GLN A 20 -3.32 -22.16 22.01
N PRO A 21 -4.56 -21.75 21.70
CA PRO A 21 -4.87 -21.27 20.36
C PRO A 21 -3.86 -20.17 20.06
N SER A 22 -2.99 -20.42 19.09
CA SER A 22 -1.97 -19.49 18.64
C SER A 22 -2.62 -18.13 18.48
N GLN A 23 -2.17 -17.14 19.24
CA GLN A 23 -2.64 -15.77 19.06
C GLN A 23 -2.58 -15.45 17.56
N PRO A 24 -3.66 -14.91 16.96
CA PRO A 24 -3.63 -14.53 15.56
C PRO A 24 -2.45 -13.57 15.39
N GLN A 25 -1.47 -13.98 14.58
CA GLN A 25 -0.35 -13.11 14.28
C GLN A 25 -0.90 -11.79 13.75
N PRO A 26 -0.31 -10.64 14.13
CA PRO A 26 -0.79 -9.34 13.67
C PRO A 26 -0.90 -9.40 12.15
N LEU A 27 -2.11 -9.23 11.65
CA LEU A 27 -2.41 -9.21 10.22
C LEU A 27 -1.46 -8.20 9.57
N GLY A 28 -0.78 -8.61 8.49
CA GLY A 28 0.37 -7.93 7.92
C GLY A 28 0.20 -6.41 7.87
N LEU A 29 0.85 -5.70 8.80
CA LEU A 29 0.74 -4.25 8.90
C LEU A 29 1.42 -3.61 7.70
N ILE A 30 0.73 -2.70 7.03
CA ILE A 30 1.32 -1.90 5.95
C ILE A 30 1.79 -0.60 6.57
N ILE A 31 3.11 -0.44 6.65
CA ILE A 31 3.76 0.80 7.06
C ILE A 31 4.21 1.52 5.78
N PRO A 32 3.47 2.55 5.31
CA PRO A 32 3.83 3.23 4.08
C PRO A 32 5.11 4.03 4.26
N CYS A 33 5.92 4.09 3.20
CA CYS A 33 7.20 4.80 3.18
C CYS A 33 8.20 4.27 4.25
N ALA A 34 8.01 3.03 4.73
CA ALA A 34 8.91 2.41 5.69
C ALA A 34 10.31 2.20 5.10
N THR A 35 11.31 2.14 5.96
CA THR A 35 12.65 1.65 5.63
C THR A 35 12.78 0.21 6.16
N ILE A 36 13.16 -0.74 5.30
CA ILE A 36 13.17 -2.19 5.60
C ILE A 36 14.56 -2.70 6.01
N GLY A 37 15.62 -1.92 5.79
CA GLY A 37 16.99 -2.29 6.16
C GLY A 37 18.00 -1.42 5.43
N GLU A 38 19.28 -1.81 5.46
CA GLU A 38 20.34 -1.20 4.67
C GLU A 38 20.81 -2.19 3.59
N ASP A 39 21.17 -1.71 2.40
CA ASP A 39 21.80 -2.50 1.35
C ASP A 39 23.28 -2.80 1.68
N ASP A 40 23.95 -3.58 0.82
CA ASP A 40 25.38 -3.92 0.99
C ASP A 40 26.32 -2.69 1.01
N PHE A 41 25.81 -1.52 0.64
CA PHE A 41 26.53 -0.24 0.63
C PHE A 41 26.12 0.68 1.79
N GLY A 42 25.28 0.22 2.72
CA GLY A 42 24.80 0.99 3.86
C GLY A 42 23.67 1.96 3.54
N ASN A 43 23.03 1.86 2.36
CA ASN A 43 21.90 2.70 2.00
C ASN A 43 20.59 2.10 2.50
N ASN A 44 19.73 2.95 3.06
CA ASN A 44 18.40 2.57 3.51
C ASN A 44 17.51 2.06 2.35
N LEU A 45 17.06 0.81 2.45
CA LEU A 45 16.10 0.18 1.55
C LEU A 45 14.67 0.65 1.87
N SER A 46 14.04 1.31 0.91
CA SER A 46 12.66 1.74 1.04
C SER A 46 11.67 0.58 0.84
N GLY A 47 10.57 0.65 1.58
CA GLY A 47 9.47 -0.30 1.52
C GLY A 47 8.65 -0.17 0.24
N VAL A 48 7.86 -1.21 -0.06
CA VAL A 48 7.13 -1.31 -1.33
C VAL A 48 5.95 -0.33 -1.39
N PHE A 49 5.32 -0.05 -0.24
CA PHE A 49 4.09 0.73 -0.16
C PHE A 49 4.38 2.20 0.15
N HIS A 50 3.72 3.11 -0.56
CA HIS A 50 3.82 4.55 -0.37
C HIS A 50 2.44 5.16 -0.19
N LEU A 51 2.30 6.05 0.80
CA LEU A 51 1.07 6.82 0.96
C LEU A 51 1.21 8.14 0.21
N LEU A 52 0.34 8.39 -0.75
CA LEU A 52 0.32 9.64 -1.50
C LEU A 52 -0.41 10.75 -0.75
N SER A 53 -0.15 12.01 -1.13
CA SER A 53 -0.83 13.19 -0.58
C SER A 53 -2.35 13.16 -0.78
N CYS A 54 -2.84 12.50 -1.83
CA CYS A 54 -4.25 12.25 -2.08
C CYS A 54 -4.88 11.17 -1.17
N GLY A 55 -4.09 10.53 -0.29
CA GLY A 55 -4.57 9.53 0.66
C GLY A 55 -4.66 8.10 0.14
N HIS A 56 -4.30 7.85 -1.12
CA HIS A 56 -4.21 6.51 -1.68
C HIS A 56 -2.82 5.89 -1.43
N ILE A 57 -2.81 4.57 -1.24
CA ILE A 57 -1.59 3.79 -1.12
C ILE A 57 -1.27 3.22 -2.49
N VAL A 58 0.00 3.32 -2.89
CA VAL A 58 0.53 2.73 -4.12
C VAL A 58 1.71 1.81 -3.81
N ALA A 59 1.97 0.87 -4.69
CA ALA A 59 3.16 0.03 -4.67
C ALA A 59 4.11 0.45 -5.80
N ILE A 60 5.39 0.63 -5.51
CA ILE A 60 6.40 0.86 -6.55
C ILE A 60 6.93 -0.51 -7.02
N ASP A 61 6.74 -0.80 -8.31
CA ASP A 61 7.16 -2.05 -8.96
C ASP A 61 8.65 -2.03 -9.37
N GLN A 62 9.25 -0.83 -9.42
CA GLN A 62 10.65 -0.65 -9.78
C GLN A 62 11.59 -1.04 -8.63
N SER A 63 12.87 -1.30 -8.97
CA SER A 63 13.93 -1.54 -7.99
C SER A 63 14.17 -0.33 -7.08
N ASP A 64 14.02 0.88 -7.63
CA ASP A 64 14.04 2.11 -6.85
C ASP A 64 12.68 2.33 -6.16
N ARG A 65 12.65 1.99 -4.87
CA ARG A 65 11.49 2.15 -4.00
C ARG A 65 11.48 3.49 -3.26
N SER A 66 12.27 4.46 -3.72
CA SER A 66 12.30 5.79 -3.11
C SER A 66 10.94 6.48 -3.18
N CYS A 67 10.68 7.33 -2.20
CA CYS A 67 9.50 8.16 -2.19
C CYS A 67 9.57 9.23 -3.29
N GLY A 68 8.46 9.51 -3.96
CA GLY A 68 8.33 10.70 -4.80
C GLY A 68 7.91 11.95 -4.00
N CYS A 69 7.98 13.12 -4.64
CA CYS A 69 7.63 14.42 -4.04
C CYS A 69 6.19 14.50 -3.51
N ASN A 70 5.27 13.73 -4.07
CA ASN A 70 3.88 13.69 -3.64
C ASN A 70 3.58 12.58 -2.60
N CYS A 71 4.60 11.88 -2.08
CA CYS A 71 4.42 11.04 -0.91
C CYS A 71 4.03 11.91 0.30
N ARG A 72 3.12 11.42 1.15
CA ARG A 72 2.56 12.17 2.26
C ARG A 72 3.62 12.66 3.23
N HIS A 73 4.60 11.82 3.55
CA HIS A 73 5.69 12.18 4.46
C HIS A 73 6.55 13.34 3.89
N ALA A 74 6.86 13.30 2.59
CA ALA A 74 7.67 14.28 1.88
C ALA A 74 6.93 15.60 1.74
N ALA A 75 5.63 15.54 1.39
CA ALA A 75 4.76 16.71 1.35
C ALA A 75 4.61 17.37 2.74
N THR A 76 4.47 16.56 3.80
CA THR A 76 4.37 17.07 5.18
C THR A 76 5.66 17.75 5.62
N TRP A 77 6.81 17.12 5.30
CA TRP A 77 8.12 17.69 5.59
C TRP A 77 8.35 19.00 4.83
N ALA A 78 8.07 19.04 3.53
CA ALA A 78 8.22 20.24 2.72
C ALA A 78 7.37 21.41 3.25
N ALA A 79 6.12 21.13 3.65
CA ALA A 79 5.26 22.11 4.28
C ALA A 79 5.82 22.62 5.62
N SER A 80 6.40 21.75 6.45
CA SER A 80 7.02 22.16 7.72
C SER A 80 8.25 23.05 7.51
N MET A 81 9.07 22.75 6.50
CA MET A 81 10.24 23.58 6.16
C MET A 81 9.83 24.95 5.63
N GLN A 82 8.79 25.01 4.77
CA GLN A 82 8.24 26.27 4.30
C GLN A 82 7.66 27.11 5.44
N ALA A 83 6.97 26.47 6.39
CA ALA A 83 6.47 27.16 7.59
C ALA A 83 7.63 27.76 8.40
N ASN A 84 8.69 26.98 8.66
CA ASN A 84 9.86 27.45 9.40
C ASN A 84 10.62 28.59 8.70
N LEU A 85 10.63 28.62 7.37
CA LEU A 85 11.22 29.74 6.60
C LEU A 85 10.34 30.99 6.61
N SER A 86 9.02 30.83 6.78
CA SER A 86 8.04 31.93 6.76
C SER A 86 7.89 32.58 8.13
N PHE A 87 8.10 31.82 9.21
CA PHE A 87 8.15 32.31 10.58
C PHE A 87 9.62 32.40 10.98
N GLY A 88 10.23 33.58 10.82
CA GLY A 88 11.64 33.85 11.16
C GLY A 88 11.97 33.79 12.66
N ASP A 89 11.39 32.83 13.38
CA ASP A 89 11.54 32.62 14.82
C ASP A 89 12.33 31.33 15.07
N ASN A 90 13.55 31.48 15.60
CA ASN A 90 14.54 30.42 15.78
C ASN A 90 14.25 29.46 16.95
N ASP A 91 13.07 29.53 17.57
CA ASP A 91 12.79 28.88 18.86
C ASP A 91 11.77 27.72 18.81
N LEU A 92 11.34 27.29 17.61
CA LEU A 92 10.52 26.08 17.51
C LEU A 92 11.41 24.83 17.64
N PRO A 93 11.12 23.91 18.59
CA PRO A 93 11.91 22.70 18.77
C PRO A 93 11.85 21.84 17.49
N PRO A 94 12.97 21.19 17.11
CA PRO A 94 12.99 20.30 15.95
C PRO A 94 11.92 19.22 16.15
N VAL A 95 11.01 19.10 15.17
CA VAL A 95 10.00 18.04 15.15
C VAL A 95 10.72 16.70 15.32
N PRO A 96 10.38 15.87 16.33
CA PRO A 96 11.02 14.57 16.53
C PRO A 96 10.91 13.73 15.26
N SER A 97 12.06 13.48 14.63
CA SER A 97 12.13 12.75 13.35
C SER A 97 11.95 11.26 13.61
N ILE A 98 10.70 10.81 13.73
CA ILE A 98 10.34 9.37 13.68
C ILE A 98 10.55 8.82 12.24
N PHE A 99 10.80 9.70 11.27
CA PHE A 99 10.99 9.37 9.87
C PHE A 99 12.44 9.59 9.43
N PRO A 100 12.93 8.85 8.43
CA PRO A 100 14.31 8.98 7.94
C PRO A 100 14.58 10.42 7.49
N PRO A 101 15.82 10.92 7.71
CA PRO A 101 16.22 12.24 7.25
C PRO A 101 15.98 12.39 5.75
N PHE A 102 15.45 13.54 5.36
CA PHE A 102 15.20 13.91 3.98
C PHE A 102 16.51 13.80 3.16
N GLY A 103 16.49 13.07 2.05
CA GLY A 103 17.55 13.11 1.03
C GLY A 103 18.11 11.76 0.55
N ALA A 104 18.09 10.69 1.36
CA ALA A 104 18.67 9.41 0.92
C ALA A 104 17.67 8.51 0.15
N THR A 105 16.36 8.67 0.42
CA THR A 105 15.31 7.76 -0.07
C THR A 105 14.21 8.48 -0.84
N GLN A 106 14.47 9.68 -1.36
CA GLN A 106 13.49 10.48 -2.10
C GLN A 106 14.01 10.86 -3.49
N HIS A 107 13.15 10.72 -4.49
CA HIS A 107 13.35 11.23 -5.84
C HIS A 107 12.54 12.50 -6.10
N TYR A 108 13.01 13.29 -7.06
CA TYR A 108 12.37 14.53 -7.54
C TYR A 108 11.25 14.28 -8.56
N ASP A 109 10.58 13.13 -8.48
CA ASP A 109 9.49 12.74 -9.36
C ASP A 109 8.15 12.71 -8.62
N VAL A 110 7.07 12.47 -9.36
CA VAL A 110 5.71 12.35 -8.83
C VAL A 110 5.21 10.93 -9.06
N LEU A 111 4.71 10.30 -8.00
CA LEU A 111 4.09 8.98 -8.07
C LEU A 111 2.65 9.10 -8.60
N TYR A 112 2.33 8.46 -9.71
CA TYR A 112 0.98 8.50 -10.29
C TYR A 112 -0.04 7.72 -9.45
N CYS A 113 -1.24 8.29 -9.30
CA CYS A 113 -2.33 7.68 -8.55
C CYS A 113 -3.45 7.22 -9.51
N GLU A 114 -3.42 5.96 -9.90
CA GLU A 114 -4.43 5.36 -10.80
C GLU A 114 -5.84 5.37 -10.18
N THR A 115 -5.95 5.34 -8.85
CA THR A 115 -7.26 5.39 -8.17
C THR A 115 -7.93 6.76 -8.29
N CYS A 116 -7.17 7.86 -8.28
CA CYS A 116 -7.70 9.22 -8.43
C CYS A 116 -7.96 9.57 -9.90
N HIS A 117 -7.00 9.24 -10.77
CA HIS A 117 -7.00 9.73 -12.14
C HIS A 117 -7.59 8.71 -13.12
N GLY A 118 -7.98 7.52 -12.66
CA GLY A 118 -8.40 6.41 -13.50
C GLY A 118 -7.23 5.89 -14.34
N ILE A 119 -7.55 5.35 -15.51
CA ILE A 119 -6.56 5.18 -16.59
C ILE A 119 -6.85 6.31 -17.60
N PRO A 120 -5.93 7.27 -17.76
CA PRO A 120 -5.36 7.42 -19.09
C PRO A 120 -3.85 7.69 -19.02
N PHE A 121 -3.07 7.25 -20.00
CA PHE A 121 -3.28 7.57 -21.41
C PHE A 121 -2.71 6.47 -22.30
N ASN A 122 -2.78 6.67 -23.59
CA ASN A 122 -2.24 5.89 -24.69
C ASN A 122 -0.69 5.80 -24.68
N ARG A 123 -0.06 5.66 -23.49
CA ARG A 123 1.38 5.81 -23.21
C ARG A 123 1.96 4.85 -22.18
N TYR A 124 1.24 3.80 -21.76
CA TYR A 124 1.92 2.54 -21.45
C TYR A 124 2.46 1.89 -22.74
N LYS A 125 3.04 2.68 -23.67
CA LYS A 125 4.15 2.14 -24.44
C LYS A 125 5.09 1.65 -23.35
N LEU A 126 5.44 0.37 -23.38
CA LEU A 126 6.68 -0.08 -22.79
C LEU A 126 7.68 1.04 -23.04
N PRO A 127 8.40 1.59 -22.05
CA PRO A 127 9.69 2.14 -22.39
C PRO A 127 10.41 0.96 -23.06
N SER A 128 10.38 0.91 -24.41
CA SER A 128 11.61 0.70 -25.14
C SER A 128 12.62 1.52 -24.38
N THR A 129 13.63 0.85 -23.88
CA THR A 129 14.62 1.20 -22.84
C THR A 129 15.40 2.52 -23.10
N THR A 130 14.82 3.48 -23.80
CA THR A 130 15.46 4.55 -24.55
C THR A 130 14.68 5.87 -24.64
N GLU A 131 13.42 5.99 -24.18
CA GLU A 131 12.71 7.27 -24.25
C GLU A 131 12.46 7.91 -22.88
N GLU A 132 13.15 9.05 -22.68
CA GLU A 132 13.02 10.15 -21.70
C GLU A 132 12.58 9.87 -20.25
N PRO A 133 13.17 10.55 -19.26
CA PRO A 133 12.70 10.49 -17.88
C PRO A 133 11.31 11.12 -17.81
N SER A 134 10.26 10.29 -17.84
CA SER A 134 8.94 10.75 -17.45
C SER A 134 9.05 11.24 -16.00
N LEU A 135 8.68 12.50 -15.75
CA LEU A 135 8.53 13.05 -14.39
C LEU A 135 7.58 12.23 -13.49
N LEU A 136 6.91 11.23 -14.06
CA LEU A 136 6.02 10.29 -13.41
C LEU A 136 6.69 8.92 -13.32
N ARG A 137 6.84 8.42 -12.08
CA ARG A 137 7.26 7.04 -11.84
C ARG A 137 6.08 6.10 -11.99
N ARG A 138 6.33 4.88 -12.50
CA ARG A 138 5.32 3.83 -12.51
C ARG A 138 5.05 3.35 -11.09
N CYS A 139 3.81 3.49 -10.66
CA CYS A 139 3.31 2.96 -9.39
C CYS A 139 2.03 2.19 -9.69
N LEU A 140 1.84 1.07 -9.00
CA LEU A 140 0.65 0.26 -9.09
C LEU A 140 -0.30 0.66 -7.97
N ALA A 141 -1.57 0.90 -8.29
CA ALA A 141 -2.57 1.02 -7.24
C ALA A 141 -2.68 -0.31 -6.47
N VAL A 142 -2.87 -0.24 -5.15
CA VAL A 142 -2.90 -1.44 -4.30
C VAL A 142 -4.15 -2.29 -4.61
N THR A 143 -3.93 -3.46 -5.20
CA THR A 143 -4.95 -4.50 -5.45
C THR A 143 -4.81 -5.65 -4.46
N ARG A 144 -5.83 -6.52 -4.33
CA ARG A 144 -5.69 -7.74 -3.51
C ARG A 144 -4.51 -8.60 -3.93
N ARG A 145 -4.28 -8.75 -5.23
CA ARG A 145 -3.17 -9.54 -5.77
C ARG A 145 -1.81 -8.99 -5.34
N ILE A 146 -1.64 -7.66 -5.38
CA ILE A 146 -0.42 -6.99 -4.92
C ILE A 146 -0.22 -7.19 -3.41
N LEU A 147 -1.31 -7.15 -2.63
CA LEU A 147 -1.26 -7.43 -1.19
C LEU A 147 -0.85 -8.88 -0.91
N GLN A 148 -1.47 -9.85 -1.60
CA GLN A 148 -1.14 -11.27 -1.46
C GLN A 148 0.32 -11.54 -1.81
N SER A 149 0.79 -11.04 -2.96
CA SER A 149 2.16 -11.27 -3.43
C SER A 149 3.20 -10.60 -2.54
N THR A 150 2.94 -9.37 -2.12
CA THR A 150 3.92 -8.57 -1.35
C THR A 150 3.99 -9.00 0.10
N LEU A 151 2.86 -9.37 0.71
CA LEU A 151 2.78 -9.76 2.12
C LEU A 151 2.85 -11.28 2.33
N ALA A 152 2.89 -12.07 1.26
CA ALA A 152 2.84 -13.54 1.29
C ALA A 152 1.67 -14.08 2.13
N ILE A 153 0.48 -13.49 1.96
CA ILE A 153 -0.75 -13.88 2.66
C ILE A 153 -1.83 -14.39 1.71
N ASP A 154 -2.71 -15.25 2.22
CA ASP A 154 -3.85 -15.76 1.48
C ASP A 154 -4.95 -14.69 1.26
N GLU A 155 -5.88 -15.00 0.37
CA GLU A 155 -7.00 -14.10 0.03
C GLU A 155 -7.91 -13.78 1.23
N MET A 156 -8.12 -14.75 2.12
CA MET A 156 -8.98 -14.59 3.29
C MET A 156 -8.40 -13.53 4.23
N ARG A 157 -7.08 -13.57 4.45
CA ARG A 157 -6.35 -12.58 5.25
C ARG A 157 -6.37 -11.21 4.60
N VAL A 158 -6.18 -11.12 3.28
CA VAL A 158 -6.33 -9.83 2.59
C VAL A 158 -7.73 -9.27 2.80
N ASN A 159 -8.77 -10.07 2.59
CA ASN A 159 -10.15 -9.62 2.79
C ASN A 159 -10.42 -9.17 4.24
N ALA A 160 -9.83 -9.85 5.23
CA ALA A 160 -9.94 -9.45 6.63
C ALA A 160 -9.22 -8.11 6.96
N MET A 161 -8.22 -7.72 6.17
CA MET A 161 -7.52 -6.44 6.31
C MET A 161 -8.24 -5.26 5.66
N LEU A 162 -9.16 -5.51 4.72
CA LEU A 162 -9.87 -4.46 4.00
C LEU A 162 -11.03 -3.93 4.84
N CYS A 163 -10.99 -2.63 5.15
CA CYS A 163 -12.06 -1.95 5.86
C CYS A 163 -13.17 -1.55 4.89
N SER A 164 -14.39 -2.01 5.17
CA SER A 164 -15.56 -1.70 4.36
C SER A 164 -15.97 -0.23 4.48
N PRO A 165 -16.52 0.38 3.41
CA PRO A 165 -17.12 1.70 3.51
C PRO A 165 -18.20 1.73 4.59
N PHE A 166 -18.17 2.75 5.42
CA PHE A 166 -19.15 2.93 6.48
C PHE A 166 -20.46 3.46 5.91
N CYS A 167 -21.52 2.67 6.02
CA CYS A 167 -22.88 3.13 5.82
C CYS A 167 -23.59 3.12 7.17
N ASN A 168 -23.96 4.29 7.69
CA ASN A 168 -24.79 4.39 8.90
C ASN A 168 -26.16 4.97 8.56
N PRO A 169 -27.06 4.15 7.99
CA PRO A 169 -28.39 4.60 7.64
C PRO A 169 -29.20 5.03 8.88
N ASN A 170 -28.91 4.47 10.05
CA ASN A 170 -29.69 4.64 11.28
C ASN A 170 -29.11 5.66 12.28
N ARG A 171 -27.92 6.22 12.00
CA ARG A 171 -27.20 7.16 12.88
C ARG A 171 -26.91 6.64 14.29
N ASP A 172 -26.70 5.34 14.45
CA ASP A 172 -26.37 4.78 15.77
C ASP A 172 -25.01 5.30 16.27
N ASP A 173 -24.99 5.87 17.48
CA ASP A 173 -23.82 6.55 18.05
C ASP A 173 -22.73 5.57 18.51
N VAL A 174 -23.08 4.32 18.82
CA VAL A 174 -22.12 3.27 19.21
C VAL A 174 -21.23 2.85 18.04
N ALA A 175 -21.77 2.91 16.81
CA ALA A 175 -21.00 2.64 15.59
C ALA A 175 -19.94 3.73 15.31
N ARG A 176 -19.92 4.82 16.09
CA ARG A 176 -18.96 5.89 15.86
C ARG A 176 -17.52 5.48 16.17
N MET A 177 -17.28 4.74 17.24
CA MET A 177 -15.91 4.43 17.69
C MET A 177 -15.10 3.55 16.72
N TYR A 178 -15.76 2.90 15.77
CA TYR A 178 -15.16 1.98 14.80
C TYR A 178 -14.96 2.59 13.41
N HIS A 179 -15.32 3.87 13.20
CA HIS A 179 -15.10 4.50 11.91
C HIS A 179 -13.87 5.38 11.87
N HIS A 180 -13.26 5.39 10.70
CA HIS A 180 -12.14 6.27 10.37
C HIS A 180 -12.45 7.06 9.12
N ASP A 181 -12.19 8.36 9.16
CA ASP A 181 -12.19 9.22 7.99
C ASP A 181 -10.79 9.19 7.39
N LEU A 182 -10.66 8.68 6.16
CA LEU A 182 -9.38 8.54 5.49
C LEU A 182 -9.06 9.76 4.62
N LEU A 183 -7.78 10.00 4.35
CA LEU A 183 -7.30 11.07 3.48
C LEU A 183 -7.83 10.95 2.04
N CYS A 184 -8.20 9.74 1.60
CA CYS A 184 -8.83 9.52 0.29
C CYS A 184 -10.30 10.00 0.23
N GLY A 185 -10.85 10.51 1.34
CA GLY A 185 -12.22 10.99 1.45
C GLY A 185 -13.25 9.93 1.83
N HIS A 186 -12.86 8.65 1.90
CA HIS A 186 -13.75 7.57 2.33
C HIS A 186 -13.81 7.48 3.86
N ARG A 187 -15.02 7.25 4.38
CA ARG A 187 -15.25 6.80 5.75
C ARG A 187 -15.35 5.30 5.77
N VAL A 188 -14.55 4.64 6.58
CA VAL A 188 -14.48 3.17 6.64
C VAL A 188 -14.74 2.65 8.05
N TYR A 189 -15.25 1.43 8.15
CA TYR A 189 -15.46 0.70 9.39
C TYR A 189 -14.32 -0.31 9.61
N THR A 190 -13.72 -0.31 10.80
CA THR A 190 -12.73 -1.31 11.22
C THR A 190 -13.39 -2.42 12.03
N ALA A 191 -13.01 -3.68 11.76
CA ALA A 191 -13.56 -4.83 12.48
C ALA A 191 -13.22 -4.82 13.99
N THR A 192 -12.09 -4.19 14.34
CA THR A 192 -11.61 -4.06 15.71
C THR A 192 -11.44 -2.59 16.06
N LEU A 193 -11.78 -2.23 17.29
CA LEU A 193 -11.49 -0.91 17.83
C LEU A 193 -9.96 -0.68 17.80
N ARG A 194 -9.52 0.39 17.13
CA ARG A 194 -8.10 0.72 16.99
C ARG A 194 -7.87 2.23 16.86
N SER A 195 -6.63 2.64 17.05
CA SER A 195 -6.21 4.04 16.88
C SER A 195 -6.25 4.47 15.42
N CYS A 196 -6.22 5.79 15.20
CA CYS A 196 -6.09 6.35 13.86
C CYS A 196 -4.80 5.87 13.18
N ALA A 197 -4.91 5.37 11.97
CA ALA A 197 -3.74 5.08 11.13
C ALA A 197 -3.16 6.34 10.49
N TYR A 198 -1.98 6.22 9.88
CA TYR A 198 -1.27 7.33 9.24
C TYR A 198 -2.08 7.99 8.11
N ASN A 199 -2.87 7.19 7.38
CA ASN A 199 -3.74 7.67 6.31
C ASN A 199 -5.11 8.18 6.76
N CYS A 200 -5.37 8.33 8.07
CA CYS A 200 -6.57 9.01 8.57
C CYS A 200 -6.49 10.53 8.35
N ALA A 201 -7.61 11.21 8.12
CA ALA A 201 -7.69 12.66 8.05
C ALA A 201 -7.37 13.31 9.41
N ALA A 202 -6.57 14.38 9.40
CA ALA A 202 -6.06 15.04 10.62
C ALA A 202 -7.14 15.74 11.46
N SER A 203 -8.33 15.99 10.92
CA SER A 203 -9.38 16.73 11.64
C SER A 203 -9.81 15.98 12.90
N HIS A 204 -9.36 16.51 14.04
CA HIS A 204 -9.56 16.02 15.41
C HIS A 204 -11.02 15.85 15.82
N THR A 205 -11.98 16.32 15.01
CA THR A 205 -13.42 16.27 15.27
C THR A 205 -14.18 15.25 14.43
N GLY A 206 -13.58 14.69 13.37
CA GLY A 206 -14.27 13.81 12.42
C GLY A 206 -13.96 12.32 12.59
N CYS A 207 -12.69 11.98 12.85
CA CYS A 207 -12.28 10.59 12.97
C CYS A 207 -12.46 10.10 14.42
N SER A 208 -13.54 9.37 14.67
CA SER A 208 -13.90 8.87 16.00
C SER A 208 -12.85 7.93 16.62
N GLY A 209 -11.99 7.30 15.81
CA GLY A 209 -10.81 6.56 16.29
C GLY A 209 -9.78 7.42 17.04
N TYR A 210 -9.90 8.76 17.03
CA TYR A 210 -9.06 9.66 17.83
C TYR A 210 -9.24 9.46 19.34
N ALA A 211 -10.37 8.86 19.76
CA ALA A 211 -10.71 8.64 21.16
C ALA A 211 -9.91 7.51 21.85
N VAL A 212 -9.16 6.67 21.12
CA VAL A 212 -8.55 5.43 21.68
C VAL A 212 -7.13 5.19 21.15
N PRO A 213 -6.08 5.16 22.00
CA PRO A 213 -5.83 6.03 23.14
C PRO A 213 -5.22 7.37 22.68
N LEU A 214 -5.77 8.48 23.20
CA LEU A 214 -5.14 9.82 23.24
C LEU A 214 -4.63 10.38 21.91
N GLY A 215 -5.42 10.31 20.84
CA GLY A 215 -5.09 10.98 19.59
C GLY A 215 -3.79 10.53 18.92
N MET A 216 -3.22 9.41 19.39
CA MET A 216 -2.02 8.84 18.80
C MET A 216 -2.37 8.22 17.46
N ARG A 217 -1.48 8.42 16.50
CA ARG A 217 -1.57 7.80 15.19
C ARG A 217 -0.60 6.66 15.11
N GLU A 218 -1.09 5.51 14.68
CA GLU A 218 -0.24 4.38 14.34
C GLU A 218 0.48 4.67 13.00
N ALA A 219 1.69 4.13 12.87
CA ALA A 219 2.52 4.33 11.67
C ALA A 219 2.01 3.54 10.46
N ASP A 220 1.09 2.60 10.67
CA ASP A 220 0.52 1.78 9.61
C ASP A 220 -0.62 2.50 8.86
N ALA A 221 -1.25 1.81 7.92
CA ALA A 221 -2.34 2.34 7.12
C ALA A 221 -3.59 1.46 7.18
N ILE A 222 -4.77 2.10 7.21
CA ILE A 222 -6.05 1.43 7.05
C ILE A 222 -6.35 1.28 5.55
N LEU A 223 -6.61 0.04 5.12
CA LEU A 223 -6.93 -0.24 3.73
C LEU A 223 -8.42 -0.03 3.44
N CYS A 224 -8.74 0.94 2.58
CA CYS A 224 -10.11 1.14 2.12
C CYS A 224 -10.50 0.09 1.07
N GLN A 225 -11.51 -0.71 1.36
CA GLN A 225 -12.02 -1.73 0.44
C GLN A 225 -12.48 -1.12 -0.89
N GLU A 226 -13.08 0.08 -0.87
CA GLU A 226 -13.51 0.77 -2.09
C GLU A 226 -12.32 1.22 -2.95
N CYS A 227 -11.26 1.78 -2.34
CA CYS A 227 -10.05 2.15 -3.08
C CYS A 227 -9.39 0.93 -3.73
N VAL A 228 -9.31 -0.19 -3.01
CA VAL A 228 -8.77 -1.45 -3.54
C VAL A 228 -9.63 -1.99 -4.68
N ALA A 229 -10.96 -1.96 -4.55
CA ALA A 229 -11.87 -2.37 -5.62
C ALA A 229 -11.77 -1.47 -6.87
N ARG A 230 -11.60 -0.15 -6.68
CA ARG A 230 -11.35 0.80 -7.78
C ARG A 230 -10.01 0.51 -8.46
N ALA A 231 -8.96 0.21 -7.70
CA ALA A 231 -7.66 -0.20 -8.24
C ALA A 231 -7.76 -1.49 -9.08
N GLU A 232 -8.51 -2.48 -8.61
CA GLU A 232 -8.77 -3.71 -9.37
C GLU A 232 -9.58 -3.47 -10.64
N LEU A 233 -10.53 -2.53 -10.62
CA LEU A 233 -11.28 -2.15 -11.81
C LEU A 233 -10.36 -1.51 -12.86
N VAL A 234 -9.46 -0.62 -12.44
CA VAL A 234 -8.40 -0.05 -13.28
C VAL A 234 -7.56 -1.18 -13.86
N HIS A 235 -7.01 -2.07 -13.03
CA HIS A 235 -6.16 -3.17 -13.50
C HIS A 235 -6.86 -4.10 -14.50
N ARG A 236 -8.15 -4.42 -14.29
CA ARG A 236 -8.93 -5.24 -15.23
C ARG A 236 -9.13 -4.56 -16.58
N ARG A 237 -9.41 -3.25 -16.58
CA ARG A 237 -9.54 -2.46 -17.81
C ARG A 237 -8.21 -2.47 -18.58
N TRP A 238 -7.09 -2.26 -17.89
CA TRP A 238 -5.76 -2.31 -18.51
C TRP A 238 -5.45 -3.66 -19.16
N ASN A 239 -5.67 -4.77 -18.45
CA ASN A 239 -5.47 -6.12 -19.01
C ASN A 239 -6.30 -6.35 -20.28
N THR A 240 -7.54 -5.86 -20.30
CA THR A 240 -8.42 -6.01 -21.47
C THR A 240 -7.85 -5.28 -22.67
N CYS A 241 -7.42 -4.02 -22.50
CA CYS A 241 -6.80 -3.24 -23.57
C CYS A 241 -5.51 -3.88 -24.11
N GLN A 242 -4.70 -4.51 -23.25
CA GLN A 242 -3.47 -5.20 -23.68
C GLN A 242 -3.76 -6.40 -24.58
N VAL A 243 -4.77 -7.20 -24.23
CA VAL A 243 -5.17 -8.36 -25.04
C VAL A 243 -5.72 -7.92 -26.40
N GLU A 244 -6.53 -6.86 -26.43
CA GLU A 244 -7.06 -6.29 -27.68
C GLU A 244 -5.96 -5.74 -28.59
N GLU A 245 -4.96 -5.05 -28.01
CA GLU A 245 -3.82 -4.52 -28.76
C GLU A 245 -2.95 -5.65 -29.34
N GLN A 246 -2.67 -6.70 -28.56
CA GLN A 246 -1.91 -7.87 -29.03
C GLN A 246 -2.65 -8.61 -30.15
N ALA A 247 -3.97 -8.80 -30.00
CA ALA A 247 -4.81 -9.41 -31.04
C ALA A 247 -4.79 -8.59 -32.34
N SER A 248 -4.87 -7.26 -32.24
CA SER A 248 -4.83 -6.34 -33.39
C SER A 248 -3.48 -6.37 -34.13
N ARG A 249 -2.37 -6.54 -33.40
CA ARG A 249 -1.05 -6.71 -34.02
C ARG A 249 -0.95 -8.03 -34.79
N HIS A 250 -1.40 -9.14 -34.18
CA HIS A 250 -1.39 -10.45 -34.84
C HIS A 250 -2.30 -10.50 -36.08
N SER A 251 -3.44 -9.79 -36.09
CA SER A 251 -4.30 -9.73 -37.28
C SER A 251 -3.66 -8.96 -38.43
N ASN A 252 -2.84 -7.94 -38.16
CA ASN A 252 -2.15 -7.18 -39.20
C ASN A 252 -1.00 -7.97 -39.84
N ASP A 253 -0.31 -8.80 -39.05
CA ASP A 253 0.77 -9.66 -39.56
C ASP A 253 0.25 -10.76 -40.50
N LEU A 254 -1.01 -11.21 -40.34
CA LEU A 254 -1.64 -12.21 -41.21
C LEU A 254 -2.18 -11.66 -42.54
N VAL A 255 -2.33 -10.34 -42.66
CA VAL A 255 -2.81 -9.68 -43.89
C VAL A 255 -1.65 -9.22 -44.78
N ALA A 256 -0.42 -9.27 -44.27
CA ALA A 256 0.79 -8.73 -44.92
C ALA A 256 1.63 -9.76 -45.71
N GLU A 257 1.05 -10.87 -46.17
CA GLU A 257 1.65 -11.64 -47.28
C GLU A 257 1.01 -11.23 -48.60
N PRO A 258 1.60 -10.27 -49.35
CA PRO A 258 1.32 -10.21 -50.77
C PRO A 258 1.95 -11.47 -51.38
N GLU A 259 1.11 -12.39 -51.84
CA GLU A 259 1.52 -13.40 -52.81
C GLU A 259 2.15 -12.65 -53.99
N HIS A 260 3.47 -12.56 -54.00
CA HIS A 260 4.23 -12.14 -55.15
C HIS A 260 4.15 -13.31 -56.14
N ILE A 261 3.00 -13.44 -56.80
CA ILE A 261 2.85 -14.29 -57.98
C ILE A 261 3.78 -13.68 -59.02
N SER A 262 5.00 -14.22 -59.07
CA SER A 262 5.93 -13.97 -60.17
C SER A 262 5.27 -14.50 -61.43
N GLU A 263 4.70 -13.61 -62.23
CA GLU A 263 4.39 -13.88 -63.64
C GLU A 263 5.72 -14.13 -64.35
N ASN A 264 6.14 -15.39 -64.32
CA ASN A 264 7.18 -15.90 -65.17
C ASN A 264 6.50 -16.50 -66.42
N GLU A 265 7.05 -16.12 -67.56
CA GLU A 265 6.95 -16.82 -68.85
C GLU A 265 5.60 -16.78 -69.57
N PHE A 266 5.50 -15.90 -70.58
CA PHE A 266 5.12 -16.34 -71.94
C PHE A 266 5.72 -15.38 -72.98
N THR A 267 6.98 -15.64 -73.33
CA THR A 267 7.50 -15.34 -74.67
C THR A 267 7.01 -16.43 -75.61
N HIS A 268 6.18 -16.09 -76.59
CA HIS A 268 6.28 -16.52 -77.99
C HIS A 268 5.22 -15.86 -78.88
#